data_AF-A0A4S2LU59-F1
#
_entry.id   AF-A0A4S2LU59-F1
#
_cell.length_a   1.000
_cell.length_b   1.000
_cell.length_c   1.000
_cell.angle_alpha   90.00
_cell.angle_beta   90.00
_cell.angle_gamma   90.00
#
_symmetry.space_group_name_H-M   'P 1'
#
loop_
_entity.id
_entity.type
_entity.pdbx_description
1 polymer ?
#
loop_
_entity_poly.entity_id
_entity_poly.type
_entity_poly.pdbx_seq_one_letter_code
_entity_poly.pdbx_strand_id
1 'polypeptide(L)'
;MPHMLPFFYSQDEVNQVLTLNVWIEQEWIDERLHWDPLEYNNLSTVRVPCEKLWLPDIVLYNSADDYTSGYMQSRAMVGNTGNVFWSPPAKLRSACKIDITYFPFDDQSCTMKFGSWAYDGWQVNMSKRHEEVDLSNYVQNGEWNLLRVSVVRDEPKNLMVVGQKLYNSIVYVNKVRHTSA
;
A
#
# COMPACT_ATOMS: atom_id res chain seq x y z
N MET A 1 6.75 6.17 3.44
CA MET A 1 6.98 5.10 2.44
C MET A 1 6.01 3.96 2.71
N PRO A 2 5.08 3.61 1.79
CA PRO A 2 4.22 2.44 1.93
C PRO A 2 4.97 1.14 1.61
N HIS A 3 4.79 0.10 2.42
CA HIS A 3 5.14 -1.30 2.11
C HIS A 3 3.93 -2.19 2.38
N MET A 4 3.67 -3.15 1.48
CA MET A 4 2.47 -3.98 1.52
C MET A 4 2.86 -5.36 2.03
N LEU A 5 2.17 -5.84 3.08
CA LEU A 5 2.30 -7.21 3.57
C LEU A 5 1.00 -7.96 3.34
N PRO A 6 0.82 -8.66 2.20
CA PRO A 6 -0.40 -9.39 1.92
C PRO A 6 -0.48 -10.66 2.76
N PHE A 7 -1.61 -10.88 3.41
CA PHE A 7 -1.89 -12.12 4.13
C PHE A 7 -3.07 -12.91 3.55
N PHE A 8 -3.93 -12.29 2.73
CA PHE A 8 -5.00 -12.98 2.01
C PHE A 8 -5.20 -12.38 0.61
N TYR A 9 -5.49 -13.25 -0.35
CA TYR A 9 -5.66 -12.91 -1.76
C TYR A 9 -6.98 -13.51 -2.28
N SER A 10 -7.75 -12.79 -3.08
CA SER A 10 -8.93 -13.30 -3.79
C SER A 10 -9.14 -12.54 -5.11
N GLN A 11 -9.54 -13.25 -6.16
CA GLN A 11 -9.79 -12.67 -7.48
C GLN A 11 -11.19 -13.04 -7.97
N ASP A 12 -11.95 -12.02 -8.35
CA ASP A 12 -13.28 -12.14 -8.95
C ASP A 12 -13.18 -11.83 -10.44
N GLU A 13 -13.14 -12.88 -11.25
CA GLU A 13 -12.95 -12.77 -12.71
C GLU A 13 -14.14 -12.12 -13.41
N VAL A 14 -15.36 -12.38 -12.92
CA VAL A 14 -16.61 -11.88 -13.50
C VAL A 14 -16.70 -10.38 -13.31
N ASN A 15 -16.39 -9.91 -12.10
CA ASN A 15 -16.43 -8.48 -11.79
C ASN A 15 -15.12 -7.76 -12.09
N GLN A 16 -14.08 -8.47 -12.52
CA GLN A 16 -12.74 -7.91 -12.82
C GLN A 16 -12.12 -7.20 -11.61
N VAL A 17 -12.20 -7.83 -10.43
CA VAL A 17 -11.72 -7.27 -9.16
C VAL A 17 -10.69 -8.15 -8.49
N LEU A 18 -9.57 -7.55 -8.10
CA LEU A 18 -8.59 -8.13 -7.18
C LEU A 18 -8.91 -7.65 -5.75
N THR A 19 -8.98 -8.56 -4.79
CA THR A 19 -9.12 -8.26 -3.36
C THR A 19 -7.92 -8.77 -2.57
N LEU A 20 -7.26 -7.88 -1.83
CA LEU A 20 -6.17 -8.22 -0.91
C LEU A 20 -6.50 -7.78 0.52
N ASN A 21 -6.18 -8.61 1.50
CA ASN A 21 -6.02 -8.12 2.88
C ASN A 21 -4.53 -7.94 3.17
N VAL A 22 -4.15 -6.73 3.57
CA VAL A 22 -2.76 -6.30 3.68
C VAL A 22 -2.54 -5.51 4.96
N TRP A 23 -1.29 -5.49 5.44
CA TRP A 23 -0.80 -4.38 6.26
C TRP A 23 -0.11 -3.37 5.36
N ILE A 24 -0.43 -2.09 5.52
CA ILE A 24 0.22 -1.01 4.76
C ILE A 24 1.16 -0.26 5.69
N GLU A 25 2.43 -0.59 5.64
CA GLU A 25 3.44 0.06 6.46
C GLU A 25 3.78 1.44 5.90
N GLN A 26 3.49 2.50 6.61
CA GLN A 26 3.80 3.87 6.23
C GLN A 26 4.80 4.49 7.21
N GLU A 27 5.91 4.99 6.67
CA GLU A 27 6.97 5.62 7.47
C GLU A 27 7.30 7.03 6.98
N TRP A 28 7.38 8.01 7.89
CA TRP A 28 7.81 9.38 7.61
C TRP A 28 8.48 10.02 8.84
N ILE A 29 9.06 11.20 8.66
CA ILE A 29 9.62 12.01 9.75
C ILE A 29 8.72 13.22 9.98
N ASP A 30 8.32 13.46 11.22
CA ASP A 30 7.67 14.70 11.66
C ASP A 30 8.60 15.45 12.61
N GLU A 31 9.14 16.58 12.15
CA GLU A 31 10.11 17.40 12.90
C GLU A 31 9.57 17.96 14.21
N ARG A 32 8.24 18.02 14.36
CA ARG A 32 7.57 18.54 15.56
C ARG A 32 7.47 17.48 16.66
N LEU A 33 7.71 16.21 16.34
CA LEU A 33 7.58 15.07 17.26
C LEU A 33 8.96 14.61 17.76
N HIS A 34 9.84 15.56 18.05
CA HIS A 34 11.18 15.29 18.59
C HIS A 34 11.22 15.56 20.09
N TRP A 35 11.92 14.73 20.86
CA TRP A 35 12.20 14.97 22.27
C TRP A 35 13.50 14.30 22.71
N ASP A 36 14.11 14.81 23.78
CA ASP A 36 15.26 14.16 24.43
C ASP A 36 14.77 13.07 25.40
N PRO A 37 15.08 11.78 25.17
CA PRO A 37 14.67 10.72 26.09
C PRO A 37 15.12 10.94 27.53
N LEU A 38 16.24 11.62 27.77
CA LEU A 38 16.76 11.89 29.12
C LEU A 38 15.82 12.76 29.95
N GLU A 39 15.06 13.66 29.32
CA GLU A 39 14.05 14.49 29.97
C GLU A 39 12.75 13.72 30.29
N TYR A 40 12.56 12.54 29.68
CA TYR A 40 11.35 11.74 29.74
C TYR A 40 11.62 10.29 30.18
N ASN A 41 12.45 10.07 31.19
CA ASN A 41 12.74 8.74 31.76
C ASN A 41 13.24 7.71 30.73
N ASN A 42 14.10 8.12 29.80
CA ASN A 42 14.60 7.31 28.68
C ASN A 42 13.50 6.77 27.75
N LEU A 43 12.34 7.42 27.71
CA LEU A 43 11.27 7.07 26.79
C LEU A 43 11.68 7.41 25.36
N SER A 44 11.95 6.40 24.53
CA SER A 44 12.35 6.58 23.13
C SER A 44 11.22 6.41 22.12
N THR A 45 10.13 5.74 22.51
CA THR A 45 9.01 5.45 21.60
C THR A 45 7.67 5.53 22.33
N VAL A 46 6.67 6.14 21.70
CA VAL A 46 5.29 6.20 22.18
C VAL A 46 4.30 5.69 21.13
N ARG A 47 3.13 5.23 21.58
CA ARG A 47 2.03 4.83 20.70
C ARG A 47 0.93 5.88 20.73
N VAL A 48 0.66 6.51 19.60
CA VAL A 48 -0.27 7.64 19.49
C VAL A 48 -1.42 7.26 18.54
N PRO A 49 -2.70 7.54 18.88
CA PRO A 49 -3.80 7.40 17.93
C PRO A 49 -3.52 8.16 16.63
N CYS A 50 -3.69 7.53 15.47
CA CYS A 50 -3.33 8.12 14.18
C CYS A 50 -4.06 9.44 13.90
N GLU A 51 -5.29 9.62 14.40
CA GLU A 51 -6.09 10.83 14.27
C GLU A 51 -5.47 12.09 14.90
N LYS A 52 -4.53 11.91 15.83
CA LYS A 52 -3.81 13.03 16.47
C LYS A 52 -2.53 13.42 15.71
N LEU A 53 -2.19 12.67 14.68
CA LEU A 53 -1.01 12.88 13.86
C LEU A 53 -1.45 13.41 12.49
N TRP A 54 -0.55 14.11 11.82
CA TRP A 54 -0.71 14.28 10.38
C TRP A 54 -0.46 12.93 9.71
N LEU A 55 -1.37 12.52 8.83
CA LEU A 55 -1.26 11.29 8.05
C LEU A 55 -1.15 11.66 6.57
N PRO A 56 -0.24 11.04 5.80
CA PRO A 56 -0.26 11.19 4.35
C PRO A 56 -1.54 10.56 3.77
N ASP A 57 -2.13 11.23 2.79
CA ASP A 57 -3.38 10.85 2.13
C ASP A 57 -3.14 9.86 0.99
N ILE A 58 -2.43 8.77 1.31
CA ILE A 58 -2.14 7.70 0.35
C ILE A 58 -3.44 6.94 0.05
N VAL A 59 -3.77 6.82 -1.24
CA VAL A 59 -4.98 6.14 -1.71
C VAL A 59 -4.66 5.19 -2.85
N LEU A 60 -5.54 4.20 -3.04
CA LEU A 60 -5.51 3.27 -4.17
C LEU A 60 -6.27 3.87 -5.35
N TYR A 61 -5.58 4.36 -6.37
CA TYR A 61 -6.22 5.09 -7.48
C TYR A 61 -7.11 4.23 -8.39
N ASN A 62 -6.80 2.95 -8.53
CA ASN A 62 -7.63 2.00 -9.28
C ASN A 62 -8.51 1.17 -8.34
N SER A 63 -9.06 1.81 -7.30
CA SER A 63 -10.01 1.18 -6.37
C SER A 63 -11.26 0.71 -7.12
N ALA A 64 -11.73 -0.50 -6.80
CA ALA A 64 -13.03 -1.02 -7.23
C ALA A 64 -14.15 -0.73 -6.20
N ASP A 65 -13.79 -0.13 -5.06
CA ASP A 65 -14.71 0.38 -4.04
C ASP A 65 -14.77 1.92 -4.08
N ASP A 66 -15.82 2.47 -3.49
CA ASP A 66 -15.88 3.89 -3.13
C ASP A 66 -14.73 4.26 -2.19
N TYR A 67 -14.19 5.47 -2.32
CA TYR A 67 -13.11 5.99 -1.48
C TYR A 67 -13.52 6.29 -0.02
N THR A 68 -14.65 5.74 0.43
CA THR A 68 -15.21 5.90 1.78
C THR A 68 -14.66 4.86 2.76
N SER A 69 -14.20 3.70 2.29
CA SER A 69 -13.57 2.67 3.12
C SER A 69 -12.06 2.94 3.25
N GLY A 70 -11.70 3.73 4.26
CA GLY A 70 -10.31 4.07 4.57
C GLY A 70 -9.55 2.99 5.35
N TYR A 71 -8.31 3.31 5.72
CA TYR A 71 -7.49 2.50 6.60
C TYR A 71 -8.10 2.36 8.00
N MET A 72 -7.87 1.21 8.65
CA MET A 72 -8.24 1.06 10.07
C MET A 72 -7.53 2.15 10.90
N GLN A 73 -8.28 2.82 11.78
CA GLN A 73 -7.76 3.86 12.68
C GLN A 73 -6.93 3.24 13.82
N SER A 74 -5.77 2.69 13.48
CA SER A 74 -4.83 2.08 14.42
C SER A 74 -3.93 3.12 15.09
N ARG A 75 -3.19 2.72 16.14
CA ARG A 75 -2.16 3.58 16.74
C ARG A 75 -0.87 3.52 15.91
N ALA A 76 -0.25 4.67 15.70
CA ALA A 76 1.08 4.77 15.12
C ALA A 76 2.15 4.69 16.23
N MET A 77 3.34 4.21 15.88
CA MET A 77 4.54 4.27 16.72
C MET A 77 5.31 5.53 16.35
N VAL A 78 5.62 6.36 17.35
CA VAL A 78 6.37 7.60 17.20
C VAL A 78 7.66 7.46 18.01
N GLY A 79 8.80 7.59 17.34
CA GLY A 79 10.13 7.60 17.96
C GLY A 79 10.58 9.01 18.32
N ASN A 80 11.47 9.12 19.30
CA ASN A 80 11.97 10.39 19.84
C ASN A 80 12.72 11.26 18.82
N THR A 81 13.18 10.65 17.73
CA THR A 81 13.82 11.35 16.61
C THR A 81 12.83 11.99 15.64
N GLY A 82 11.52 11.86 15.87
CA GLY A 82 10.46 12.31 14.96
C GLY A 82 10.05 11.26 13.94
N ASN A 83 10.64 10.05 13.94
CA ASN A 83 10.23 8.96 13.07
C ASN A 83 8.82 8.46 13.46
N VAL A 84 7.91 8.44 12.50
CA VAL A 84 6.56 7.92 12.65
C VAL A 84 6.40 6.70 11.77
N PHE A 85 6.00 5.59 12.39
CA PHE A 85 5.66 4.35 11.71
C PHE A 85 4.20 3.99 11.98
N TRP A 86 3.42 3.85 10.91
CA TRP A 86 2.00 3.53 10.97
C TRP A 86 1.67 2.39 10.01
N SER A 87 1.26 1.25 10.54
CA SER A 87 0.92 0.06 9.74
C SER A 87 -0.53 -0.38 10.01
N PRO A 88 -1.53 0.28 9.42
CA PRO A 88 -2.91 -0.16 9.53
C PRO A 88 -3.16 -1.41 8.65
N PRO A 89 -3.98 -2.36 9.13
CA PRO A 89 -4.54 -3.38 8.27
C PRO A 89 -5.59 -2.74 7.35
N ALA A 90 -5.67 -3.21 6.12
CA ALA A 90 -6.64 -2.78 5.13
C ALA A 90 -7.10 -3.94 4.24
N LYS A 91 -8.38 -3.91 3.90
CA LYS A 91 -8.95 -4.69 2.79
C LYS A 91 -8.98 -3.79 1.57
N LEU A 92 -8.25 -4.16 0.54
CA LEU A 92 -8.11 -3.37 -0.67
C LEU A 92 -8.73 -4.11 -1.84
N ARG A 93 -9.60 -3.43 -2.59
CA ARG A 93 -10.19 -3.95 -3.82
C ARG A 93 -9.74 -3.08 -4.99
N SER A 94 -9.05 -3.66 -5.97
CA SER A 94 -8.63 -2.94 -7.17
C SER A 94 -9.31 -3.50 -8.42
N ALA A 95 -9.61 -2.60 -9.35
CA ALA A 95 -10.00 -2.98 -10.70
C ALA A 95 -8.79 -3.64 -11.40
N CYS A 96 -9.01 -4.84 -11.93
CA CYS A 96 -8.01 -5.61 -12.64
C CYS A 96 -8.57 -6.12 -13.96
N LYS A 97 -7.93 -5.74 -15.07
CA LYS A 97 -8.29 -6.27 -16.38
C LYS A 97 -7.88 -7.74 -16.47
N ILE A 98 -8.88 -8.61 -16.62
CA ILE A 98 -8.70 -10.07 -16.77
C ILE A 98 -8.64 -10.42 -18.24
N ASP A 99 -7.69 -11.29 -18.61
CA ASP A 99 -7.60 -11.87 -19.95
C ASP A 99 -7.86 -13.38 -19.89
N ILE A 100 -9.03 -13.80 -20.36
CA ILE A 100 -9.49 -15.20 -20.31
C ILE A 100 -9.15 -16.01 -21.58
N THR A 101 -8.22 -15.53 -22.42
CA THR A 101 -7.90 -16.19 -23.70
C THR A 101 -7.45 -17.65 -23.54
N TYR A 102 -6.79 -17.99 -22.43
CA TYR A 102 -6.20 -19.31 -22.18
C TYR A 102 -6.77 -20.03 -20.95
N PHE A 103 -8.00 -19.70 -20.57
CA PHE A 103 -8.67 -20.31 -19.41
C PHE A 103 -8.67 -21.86 -19.50
N PRO A 104 -8.36 -22.60 -18.41
CA PRO A 104 -8.04 -22.16 -17.04
C PRO A 104 -6.52 -22.06 -16.73
N PHE A 105 -5.65 -22.04 -17.74
CA PHE A 105 -4.18 -22.05 -17.57
C PHE A 105 -3.54 -20.67 -17.76
N ASP A 106 -4.35 -19.64 -17.64
CA ASP A 106 -4.00 -18.25 -17.82
C ASP A 106 -3.25 -17.67 -16.62
N ASP A 107 -2.30 -16.79 -16.93
CA ASP A 107 -1.63 -15.95 -15.94
C ASP A 107 -2.34 -14.60 -15.90
N GLN A 108 -2.81 -14.19 -14.73
CA GLN A 108 -3.39 -12.87 -14.53
C GLN A 108 -2.35 -11.91 -13.94
N SER A 109 -2.38 -10.65 -14.39
CA SER A 109 -1.46 -9.60 -13.95
C SER A 109 -2.24 -8.37 -13.51
N CYS A 110 -2.51 -8.29 -12.20
CA CYS A 110 -3.31 -7.23 -11.60
C CYS A 110 -2.45 -6.16 -10.94
N THR A 111 -2.73 -4.90 -11.20
CA THR A 111 -2.01 -3.77 -10.62
C THR A 111 -2.78 -3.14 -9.46
N MET A 112 -2.04 -2.60 -8.49
CA MET A 112 -2.54 -1.71 -7.45
C MET A 112 -1.66 -0.47 -7.43
N LYS A 113 -2.23 0.67 -7.82
CA LYS A 113 -1.50 1.94 -7.93
C LYS A 113 -1.84 2.83 -6.74
N PHE A 114 -0.85 3.07 -5.89
CA PHE A 114 -0.96 3.98 -4.74
C PHE A 114 -0.34 5.32 -5.05
N GLY A 115 -0.95 6.38 -4.55
CA GLY A 115 -0.40 7.73 -4.59
C GLY A 115 -1.08 8.65 -3.59
N SER A 116 -0.49 9.82 -3.37
CA SER A 116 -1.11 10.91 -2.61
C SER A 116 -2.29 11.49 -3.40
N TRP A 117 -3.41 11.76 -2.74
CA TRP A 117 -4.61 12.29 -3.42
C TRP A 117 -4.53 13.79 -3.69
N ALA A 118 -4.18 14.58 -2.67
CA ALA A 118 -4.20 16.04 -2.70
C ALA A 118 -2.80 16.63 -2.93
N TYR A 119 -1.76 16.02 -2.39
CA TYR A 119 -0.39 16.55 -2.48
C TYR A 119 0.28 16.08 -3.77
N ASP A 120 0.91 17.03 -4.47
CA ASP A 120 1.75 16.71 -5.62
C ASP A 120 3.11 16.12 -5.18
N GLY A 121 3.90 15.68 -6.15
CA GLY A 121 5.17 15.01 -5.92
C GLY A 121 6.27 15.87 -5.27
N TRP A 122 6.09 17.20 -5.24
CA TRP A 122 7.00 18.12 -4.54
C TRP A 122 6.63 18.27 -3.07
N GLN A 123 5.35 18.13 -2.73
CA GLN A 123 4.85 18.18 -1.37
C GLN A 123 4.96 16.83 -0.66
N VAL A 124 4.57 15.74 -1.32
CA VAL A 124 4.69 14.38 -0.80
C VAL A 124 5.43 13.51 -1.81
N ASN A 125 6.66 13.15 -1.45
CA ASN A 125 7.50 12.27 -2.26
C ASN A 125 7.45 10.84 -1.73
N MET A 126 6.73 9.97 -2.45
CA MET A 126 6.61 8.56 -2.10
C MET A 126 7.78 7.74 -2.66
N SER A 127 8.40 6.93 -1.82
CA SER A 127 9.41 5.94 -2.21
C SER A 127 9.08 4.57 -1.63
N LYS A 128 9.65 3.53 -2.26
CA LYS A 128 9.56 2.15 -1.81
C LYS A 128 10.40 1.98 -0.54
N ARG A 129 9.87 1.27 0.47
CA ARG A 129 10.64 0.89 1.68
C ARG A 129 11.62 -0.24 1.38
N HIS A 130 11.19 -1.19 0.58
CA HIS A 130 11.95 -2.36 0.15
C HIS A 130 11.81 -2.55 -1.38
N GLU A 131 12.83 -3.14 -2.00
CA GLU A 131 12.79 -3.47 -3.44
C GLU A 131 11.84 -4.62 -3.76
N GLU A 132 11.63 -5.51 -2.79
CA GLU A 132 10.74 -6.67 -2.88
C GLU A 132 9.60 -6.53 -1.88
N VAL A 133 8.52 -7.28 -2.11
CA VAL A 133 7.37 -7.37 -1.21
C VAL A 133 7.59 -8.54 -0.26
N ASP A 134 7.46 -8.32 1.05
CA ASP A 134 7.58 -9.40 2.01
C ASP A 134 6.30 -10.26 2.01
N LEU A 135 6.47 -11.53 1.64
CA LEU A 135 5.42 -12.55 1.56
C LEU A 135 5.53 -13.59 2.68
N SER A 136 6.35 -13.36 3.71
CA SER A 136 6.59 -14.31 4.81
C SER A 136 5.31 -14.71 5.57
N ASN A 137 4.33 -13.80 5.64
CA ASN A 137 3.05 -14.00 6.31
C ASN A 137 1.89 -14.26 5.32
N TYR A 138 2.18 -14.54 4.05
CA TYR A 138 1.16 -14.81 3.04
C TYR A 138 0.46 -16.15 3.30
N VAL A 139 -0.88 -16.13 3.38
CA VAL A 139 -1.69 -17.34 3.43
C VAL A 139 -2.14 -17.69 2.02
N GLN A 140 -1.77 -18.88 1.57
CA GLN A 140 -2.11 -19.38 0.23
C GLN A 140 -3.63 -19.51 0.07
N ASN A 141 -4.15 -19.05 -1.07
CA ASN A 141 -5.53 -19.25 -1.47
C ASN A 141 -5.68 -20.64 -2.14
N GLY A 142 -6.78 -21.35 -1.88
CA GLY A 142 -7.04 -22.66 -2.49
C GLY A 142 -7.33 -22.64 -4.00
N GLU A 143 -7.81 -21.52 -4.53
CA GLU A 143 -8.18 -21.31 -5.93
C GLU A 143 -7.07 -20.64 -6.75
N TRP A 144 -6.22 -19.83 -6.11
CA TRP A 144 -5.22 -18.99 -6.80
C TRP A 144 -3.82 -19.13 -6.23
N ASN A 145 -2.85 -19.35 -7.11
CA ASN A 145 -1.43 -19.32 -6.81
C ASN A 145 -0.84 -17.95 -7.10
N LEU A 146 -0.35 -17.27 -6.05
CA LEU A 146 0.43 -16.04 -6.17
C LEU A 146 1.83 -16.39 -6.69
N LEU A 147 2.11 -16.06 -7.96
CA LEU A 147 3.38 -16.38 -8.60
C LEU A 147 4.48 -15.38 -8.23
N ARG A 148 4.15 -14.09 -8.24
CA ARG A 148 5.07 -13.00 -7.85
C ARG A 148 4.31 -11.71 -7.54
N VAL A 149 4.91 -10.90 -6.68
CA VAL A 149 4.53 -9.49 -6.51
C VAL A 149 5.77 -8.65 -6.77
N SER A 150 5.67 -7.68 -7.67
CA SER A 150 6.74 -6.71 -7.93
C SER A 150 6.29 -5.30 -7.60
N VAL A 151 7.17 -4.51 -7.00
CA VAL A 151 6.88 -3.11 -6.65
C VAL A 151 7.73 -2.17 -7.50
N VAL A 152 7.06 -1.27 -8.21
CA VAL A 152 7.70 -0.27 -9.07
C VAL A 152 7.24 1.13 -8.69
N ARG A 153 8.16 2.08 -8.72
CA ARG A 153 7.80 3.50 -8.69
C ARG A 153 7.54 3.92 -10.13
N ASP A 154 6.45 4.64 -10.39
CA ASP A 154 6.16 5.09 -11.75
C ASP A 154 7.24 6.03 -12.28
N GLU A 155 7.59 5.85 -13.55
CA GLU A 155 8.45 6.78 -14.28
C GLU A 155 7.72 8.12 -14.52
N PRO A 156 8.45 9.24 -14.69
CA PRO A 156 7.85 10.56 -14.93
C PRO A 156 6.79 10.60 -16.03
N LYS A 157 6.96 9.79 -17.09
CA LYS A 157 6.03 9.67 -18.22
C LYS A 157 4.69 8.99 -17.87
N ASN A 158 4.63 8.24 -16.79
CA ASN A 158 3.46 7.48 -16.32
C ASN A 158 2.78 8.11 -15.10
N LEU A 159 3.30 9.25 -14.63
CA LEU A 159 2.73 9.99 -13.52
C LEU A 159 1.43 10.67 -13.94
N MET A 160 0.51 10.79 -12.99
CA MET A 160 -0.70 11.55 -13.21
C MET A 160 -0.38 13.06 -13.24
N VAL A 161 -1.00 13.75 -14.20
CA VAL A 161 -0.85 15.19 -14.40
C VAL A 161 -2.20 15.88 -14.19
N VAL A 162 -2.28 16.76 -13.21
CA VAL A 162 -3.47 17.58 -12.95
C VAL A 162 -3.02 19.03 -12.83
N GLY A 163 -3.53 19.91 -13.70
CA GLY A 163 -3.22 21.35 -13.64
C GLY A 163 -1.72 21.65 -13.62
N GLN A 164 -0.94 20.97 -14.47
CA GLN A 164 0.54 21.05 -14.57
C GLN A 164 1.33 20.47 -13.37
N LYS A 165 0.66 19.87 -12.40
CA LYS A 165 1.31 19.19 -11.27
C LYS A 165 1.46 17.69 -11.54
N LEU A 166 2.61 17.14 -11.13
CA LEU A 166 2.92 15.72 -11.23
C LEU A 166 2.69 15.03 -9.89
N TYR A 167 1.99 13.90 -9.91
CA TYR A 167 1.68 13.11 -8.72
C TYR A 167 2.48 11.82 -8.72
N ASN A 168 3.31 11.63 -7.68
CA ASN A 168 4.12 10.43 -7.49
C ASN A 168 3.25 9.22 -7.16
N SER A 169 3.59 8.05 -7.71
CA SER A 169 2.89 6.80 -7.44
C SER A 169 3.80 5.58 -7.34
N ILE A 170 3.35 4.62 -6.54
CA ILE A 170 3.94 3.29 -6.39
C ILE A 170 2.93 2.26 -6.88
N VAL A 171 3.36 1.38 -7.78
CA VAL A 171 2.54 0.34 -8.39
C VAL A 171 3.02 -1.02 -7.90
N TYR A 172 2.10 -1.79 -7.34
CA TYR A 172 2.29 -3.21 -7.05
C TYR A 172 1.68 -4.00 -8.21
N VAL A 173 2.47 -4.90 -8.80
CA VAL A 173 2.03 -5.79 -9.87
C VAL A 173 1.96 -7.20 -9.30
N ASN A 174 0.75 -7.71 -9.15
CA ASN A 174 0.43 -9.03 -8.61
C ASN A 174 0.21 -9.97 -9.78
N LYS A 175 1.10 -10.96 -9.94
CA LYS A 175 0.95 -12.00 -10.95
C LYS A 175 0.45 -13.28 -10.30
N VAL A 176 -0.68 -13.81 -10.79
CA VAL A 176 -1.29 -15.02 -10.27
C VAL A 176 -1.67 -15.99 -11.37
N ARG A 177 -1.99 -17.21 -10.97
CA ARG A 177 -2.49 -18.28 -11.82
C ARG A 177 -3.50 -19.12 -11.05
N HIS A 178 -4.50 -19.66 -11.74
CA HIS A 178 -5.37 -20.68 -11.19
C HIS A 178 -4.58 -21.84 -10.57
N THR A 179 -5.04 -22.31 -9.42
CA THR A 179 -4.56 -23.57 -8.86
C THR A 179 -5.22 -24.70 -9.66
N SER A 180 -4.44 -25.32 -10.55
CA SER A 180 -4.88 -26.52 -11.24
C SER A 180 -5.24 -27.59 -10.19
N ALA A 181 -6.50 -28.01 -10.15
CA ALA A 181 -6.93 -29.19 -9.40
C ALA A 181 -6.41 -30.48 -10.06
#